data_AF-A0A416KAI0-F1
#
_entry.id   AF-A0A416KAI0-F1
#
_cell.length_a   1.000
_cell.length_b   1.000
_cell.length_c   1.000
_cell.angle_alpha   90.00
_cell.angle_beta   90.00
_cell.angle_gamma   90.00
#
_symmetry.space_group_name_H-M   'P 1'
#
loop_
_entity.id
_entity.type
_entity.pdbx_description
1 polymer ?
#
loop_
_entity_poly.entity_id
_entity_poly.type
_entity_poly.pdbx_seq_one_letter_code
_entity_poly.pdbx_strand_id
1 'polypeptide(L)'
;MSDLNRWMQKHNLCPENILYLYRSDRKTVLHRMDGGEAALYAPMHGVLSVLPEDQFLNISKGIAVNRSQIVNIGNDGVYTMSDGRTFQGRKRGLSSHRRLRMEIGLSDTKPRPMSMSLLEKCSLLDDMPLAFCVIELVFNEDGHGVDFIFRYCNAEMANIEGVPVEEMLDRSFYKVFPNGDKKWLVSYADVALNGTKHTLHDYSPEVDKYLTIHCYQPEPGYCACVLQANEP
;
A
#
# COMPACT_ATOMS: atom_id res chain seq x y z
N MET A 1 36.60 6.37 -23.69
CA MET A 1 35.18 5.94 -23.63
C MET A 1 35.02 4.40 -23.61
N SER A 2 35.85 3.63 -24.31
CA SER A 2 35.75 2.15 -24.37
C SER A 2 35.97 1.40 -23.04
N ASP A 3 36.91 1.85 -22.21
CA ASP A 3 37.30 1.10 -21.00
C ASP A 3 36.30 1.22 -19.86
N LEU A 4 35.60 2.34 -19.78
CA LEU A 4 34.62 2.61 -18.73
C LEU A 4 33.32 1.82 -18.95
N ASN A 5 32.83 1.76 -20.19
CA ASN A 5 31.68 0.91 -20.54
C ASN A 5 31.98 -0.57 -20.29
N ARG A 6 33.19 -1.03 -20.62
CA ARG A 6 33.63 -2.41 -20.33
C ARG A 6 33.69 -2.69 -18.83
N TRP A 7 34.16 -1.72 -18.03
CA TRP A 7 34.16 -1.84 -16.58
C TRP A 7 32.74 -1.91 -16.01
N MET A 8 31.82 -1.07 -16.48
CA MET A 8 30.42 -1.11 -16.04
C MET A 8 29.75 -2.45 -16.34
N GLN A 9 29.95 -2.98 -17.54
CA GLN A 9 29.46 -4.31 -17.92
C GLN A 9 30.01 -5.41 -17.02
N LYS A 10 31.31 -5.38 -16.71
CA LYS A 10 31.96 -6.37 -15.81
C LYS A 10 31.37 -6.37 -14.39
N HIS A 11 30.86 -5.23 -13.92
CA HIS A 11 30.31 -5.05 -12.58
C HIS A 11 28.78 -5.10 -12.54
N ASN A 12 28.12 -5.56 -13.63
CA ASN A 12 26.66 -5.62 -13.78
C ASN A 12 25.97 -4.28 -13.46
N LEU A 13 26.62 -3.18 -13.86
CA LEU A 13 26.13 -1.82 -13.67
C LEU A 13 25.30 -1.40 -14.88
N CYS A 14 23.98 -1.56 -14.77
CA CYS A 14 23.02 -0.96 -15.68
C CYS A 14 22.47 0.34 -15.07
N PRO A 15 22.20 1.40 -15.87
CA PRO A 15 21.59 2.65 -15.39
C PRO A 15 20.38 2.45 -14.47
N GLU A 16 19.51 1.50 -14.83
CA GLU A 16 18.30 1.13 -14.10
C GLU A 16 18.60 0.55 -12.70
N ASN A 17 19.75 -0.10 -12.52
CA ASN A 17 20.14 -0.76 -11.29
C ASN A 17 20.96 0.13 -10.34
N ILE A 18 21.20 1.40 -10.69
CA ILE A 18 22.01 2.33 -9.90
C ILE A 18 21.08 3.35 -9.23
N LEU A 19 21.20 3.48 -7.91
CA LEU A 19 20.44 4.46 -7.11
C LEU A 19 21.09 5.83 -7.14
N TYR A 20 22.39 5.89 -6.87
CA TYR A 20 23.15 7.14 -6.79
C TYR A 20 24.65 6.86 -6.87
N LEU A 21 25.39 7.94 -7.11
CA LEU A 21 26.84 7.96 -7.14
C LEU A 21 27.35 8.98 -6.14
N TYR A 22 28.45 8.67 -5.46
CA TYR A 22 29.13 9.63 -4.60
C TYR A 22 30.65 9.52 -4.71
N ARG A 23 31.35 10.59 -4.33
CA ARG A 23 32.82 10.61 -4.25
C ARG A 23 33.26 10.22 -2.85
N SER A 24 34.15 9.23 -2.77
CA SER A 24 34.83 8.82 -1.53
C SER A 24 36.26 8.43 -1.86
N ASP A 25 37.25 8.87 -1.07
CA ASP A 25 38.67 8.52 -1.20
C ASP A 25 39.23 8.54 -2.64
N ARG A 26 38.95 9.64 -3.36
CA ARG A 26 39.31 9.87 -4.77
C ARG A 26 38.69 8.89 -5.78
N LYS A 27 37.83 7.98 -5.33
CA LYS A 27 37.00 7.10 -6.15
C LYS A 27 35.60 7.69 -6.34
N THR A 28 34.99 7.33 -7.46
CA THR A 28 33.55 7.46 -7.65
C THR A 28 32.94 6.11 -7.31
N VAL A 29 31.99 6.11 -6.39
CA VAL A 29 31.27 4.92 -5.93
C VAL A 29 29.88 4.96 -6.56
N LEU A 30 29.44 3.85 -7.14
CA LEU A 30 28.10 3.63 -7.64
C LEU A 30 27.39 2.66 -6.70
N HIS A 31 26.29 3.12 -6.10
CA HIS A 31 25.47 2.29 -5.23
C HIS A 31 24.30 1.71 -6.00
N ARG A 32 24.11 0.39 -5.90
CA ARG A 32 23.10 -0.37 -6.64
C ARG A 32 21.84 -0.58 -5.82
N MET A 33 20.75 -0.97 -6.48
CA MET A 33 19.47 -1.26 -5.83
C MET A 33 19.53 -2.49 -4.90
N ASP A 34 20.42 -3.44 -5.16
CA ASP A 34 20.63 -4.63 -4.33
C ASP A 34 21.52 -4.38 -3.09
N GLY A 35 21.87 -3.11 -2.83
CA GLY A 35 22.77 -2.72 -1.74
C GLY A 35 24.26 -2.90 -2.07
N GLY A 36 24.61 -3.42 -3.25
CA GLY A 36 26.00 -3.56 -3.68
C GLY A 36 26.62 -2.23 -4.09
N GLU A 37 27.94 -2.11 -3.92
CA GLU A 37 28.71 -0.95 -4.36
C GLU A 37 29.81 -1.34 -5.34
N ALA A 38 30.06 -0.47 -6.32
CA ALA A 38 31.19 -0.58 -7.23
C ALA A 38 31.96 0.74 -7.25
N ALA A 39 33.28 0.70 -7.14
CA ALA A 39 34.10 1.89 -7.01
C ALA A 39 35.24 1.93 -8.05
N LEU A 40 35.48 3.10 -8.64
CA LEU A 40 36.53 3.31 -9.62
C LEU A 40 37.22 4.67 -9.44
N TYR A 41 38.46 4.79 -9.90
CA TYR A 41 39.25 6.02 -9.78
C TYR A 41 38.87 7.11 -10.79
N ALA A 42 37.94 6.83 -11.71
CA ALA A 42 37.46 7.83 -12.65
C ALA A 42 36.76 8.99 -11.92
N PRO A 43 36.94 10.24 -12.37
CA PRO A 43 36.27 11.39 -11.79
C PRO A 43 34.75 11.34 -12.09
N MET A 44 33.93 11.93 -11.21
CA MET A 44 32.46 11.92 -11.32
C MET A 44 31.96 12.35 -12.71
N HIS A 45 32.53 13.40 -13.31
CA HIS A 45 32.11 13.86 -14.63
C HIS A 45 32.37 12.83 -15.73
N GLY A 46 33.47 12.06 -15.64
CA GLY A 46 33.78 10.99 -16.60
C GLY A 46 32.87 9.77 -16.43
N VAL A 47 32.40 9.50 -15.21
CA VAL A 47 31.39 8.45 -14.97
C VAL A 47 30.01 8.88 -15.46
N LEU A 48 29.61 10.13 -15.22
CA LEU A 48 28.33 10.64 -15.69
C LEU A 48 28.24 10.73 -17.22
N SER A 49 29.36 10.95 -17.93
CA SER A 49 29.36 11.05 -19.40
C SER A 49 29.03 9.73 -20.12
N VAL A 50 28.99 8.60 -19.42
CA VAL A 50 28.59 7.30 -19.98
C VAL A 50 27.22 6.84 -19.44
N LEU A 51 26.60 7.63 -18.57
CA LEU A 51 25.26 7.39 -18.06
C LEU A 51 24.26 8.28 -18.80
N PRO A 52 22.98 7.87 -18.89
CA PRO A 52 21.94 8.71 -19.50
C PRO A 52 21.76 10.03 -18.73
N GLU A 53 21.96 11.16 -19.41
CA GLU A 53 21.95 12.49 -18.79
C GLU A 53 20.57 12.87 -18.23
N ASP A 54 19.50 12.33 -18.79
CA ASP A 54 18.12 12.50 -18.34
C ASP A 54 17.80 11.72 -17.07
N GLN A 55 18.55 10.63 -16.80
CA GLN A 55 18.37 9.78 -15.64
C GLN A 55 19.22 10.20 -14.44
N PHE A 56 20.43 10.72 -14.62
CA PHE A 56 21.33 11.02 -13.50
C PHE A 56 21.52 12.51 -13.24
N LEU A 57 21.10 12.95 -12.05
CA LEU A 57 21.11 14.35 -11.65
C LEU A 57 22.29 14.64 -10.72
N ASN A 58 23.19 15.54 -11.13
CA ASN A 58 24.27 16.03 -10.28
C ASN A 58 23.74 17.09 -9.29
N ILE A 59 23.36 16.65 -8.09
CA ILE A 59 22.69 17.51 -7.11
C ILE A 59 23.65 18.29 -6.21
N SER A 60 24.89 17.84 -6.03
CA SER A 60 25.92 18.54 -5.25
C SER A 60 27.34 18.08 -5.61
N LYS A 61 28.38 18.68 -5.00
CA LYS A 61 29.77 18.38 -5.36
C LYS A 61 30.08 16.92 -5.02
N GLY A 62 30.25 16.11 -6.06
CA GLY A 62 30.59 14.70 -5.91
C GLY A 62 29.42 13.82 -5.53
N ILE A 63 28.16 14.27 -5.70
CA ILE A 63 26.97 13.44 -5.54
C ILE A 63 26.10 13.58 -6.80
N ALA A 64 25.71 12.44 -7.36
CA ALA A 64 24.69 12.36 -8.39
C ALA A 64 23.65 11.30 -8.02
N VAL A 65 22.38 11.54 -8.32
CA VAL A 65 21.28 10.65 -7.95
C VAL A 65 20.50 10.23 -9.19
N ASN A 66 19.98 9.01 -9.21
CA ASN A 66 19.07 8.56 -10.26
C ASN A 66 17.70 9.20 -10.04
N ARG A 67 17.24 9.95 -11.04
CA ARG A 67 15.99 10.71 -11.08
C ARG A 67 14.78 9.85 -10.75
N SER A 68 14.72 8.63 -11.29
CA SER A 68 13.60 7.70 -11.09
C SER A 68 13.51 7.14 -9.67
N GLN A 69 14.61 7.26 -8.90
CA GLN A 69 14.74 6.69 -7.56
C GLN A 69 14.58 7.74 -6.45
N ILE A 70 14.29 9.00 -6.81
CA ILE A 70 14.02 10.06 -5.84
C ILE A 70 12.57 9.93 -5.38
N VAL A 71 12.36 9.72 -4.08
CA VAL A 71 11.03 9.62 -3.47
C VAL A 71 10.58 10.94 -2.82
N ASN A 72 11.50 11.85 -2.51
CA ASN A 72 11.17 13.16 -1.96
C ASN A 72 12.28 14.19 -2.25
N ILE A 73 11.89 15.46 -2.37
CA ILE A 73 12.79 16.61 -2.36
C ILE A 73 12.26 17.63 -1.35
N GLY A 74 12.92 17.76 -0.21
CA GLY A 74 12.60 18.69 0.86
C GLY A 74 12.67 20.16 0.42
N ASN A 75 11.94 21.03 1.14
CA ASN A 75 11.96 22.48 0.91
C ASN A 75 13.36 23.11 1.12
N ASP A 76 14.21 22.44 1.89
CA ASP A 76 15.60 22.77 2.18
C ASP A 76 16.60 22.15 1.16
N GLY A 77 16.09 21.45 0.14
CA GLY A 77 16.89 20.82 -0.91
C GLY A 77 17.51 19.48 -0.51
N VAL A 78 16.97 18.80 0.51
CA VAL A 78 17.34 17.41 0.83
C VAL A 78 16.61 16.45 -0.10
N TYR A 79 17.36 15.58 -0.78
CA TYR A 79 16.84 14.52 -1.63
C TYR A 79 16.75 13.23 -0.82
N THR A 80 15.61 12.56 -0.86
CA THR A 80 15.44 11.21 -0.29
C THR A 80 15.33 10.20 -1.41
N MET A 81 16.11 9.12 -1.33
CA MET A 81 16.15 8.03 -2.30
C MET A 81 15.23 6.88 -1.87
N SER A 82 14.95 5.96 -2.79
CA SER A 82 14.07 4.78 -2.56
C SER A 82 14.60 3.81 -1.50
N ASP A 83 15.92 3.79 -1.24
CA ASP A 83 16.53 3.05 -0.13
C ASP A 83 16.47 3.79 1.22
N GLY A 84 15.82 4.96 1.26
CA GLY A 84 15.69 5.81 2.45
C GLY A 84 16.91 6.70 2.73
N ARG A 85 18.02 6.59 1.97
CA ARG A 85 19.18 7.47 2.17
C ARG A 85 18.88 8.88 1.68
N THR A 86 19.55 9.86 2.30
CA THR A 86 19.34 11.27 2.02
C THR A 86 20.61 11.99 1.59
N PHE A 87 20.45 12.96 0.69
CA PHE A 87 21.55 13.76 0.16
C PHE A 87 21.20 15.24 0.09
N GLN A 88 22.09 16.10 0.58
CA GLN A 88 21.92 17.54 0.50
C GLN A 88 22.27 18.05 -0.91
N GLY A 89 21.27 18.62 -1.60
CA GLY A 89 21.47 19.38 -2.83
C GLY A 89 22.14 20.74 -2.58
N ARG A 90 22.61 21.39 -3.66
CA ARG A 90 23.24 22.72 -3.59
C ARG A 90 22.28 23.76 -2.99
N LYS A 91 22.63 24.30 -1.80
CA LYS A 91 21.85 25.36 -1.13
C LYS A 91 21.62 26.63 -1.96
N ARG A 92 22.52 26.96 -2.90
CA ARG A 92 22.35 28.11 -3.82
C ARG A 92 21.35 27.84 -4.96
N GLY A 93 20.88 26.61 -5.14
CA GLY A 93 20.03 26.15 -6.23
C GLY A 93 18.61 25.74 -5.82
N LEU A 94 18.09 26.25 -4.68
CA LEU A 94 16.78 25.86 -4.14
C LEU A 94 15.62 26.04 -5.14
N SER A 95 15.68 27.05 -6.02
CA SER A 95 14.69 27.23 -7.09
C SER A 95 14.72 26.08 -8.11
N SER A 96 15.90 25.55 -8.43
CA SER A 96 16.06 24.41 -9.33
C SER A 96 15.58 23.11 -8.68
N HIS A 97 15.85 22.93 -7.38
CA HIS A 97 15.31 21.80 -6.61
C HIS A 97 13.78 21.84 -6.54
N ARG A 98 13.19 23.02 -6.30
CA ARG A 98 11.74 23.21 -6.33
C ARG A 98 11.14 22.92 -7.71
N ARG A 99 11.79 23.36 -8.80
CA ARG A 99 11.33 23.06 -10.16
C ARG A 99 11.35 21.56 -10.44
N LEU A 100 12.45 20.89 -10.11
CA LEU A 100 12.59 19.45 -10.28
C LEU A 100 11.55 18.69 -9.45
N ARG A 101 11.28 19.14 -8.22
CA ARG A 101 10.22 18.58 -7.38
C ARG A 101 8.85 18.60 -8.06
N MET A 102 8.51 19.72 -8.70
CA MET A 102 7.26 19.82 -9.48
C MET A 102 7.29 18.93 -10.73
N GLU A 103 8.43 18.86 -11.42
CA GLU A 103 8.60 18.08 -12.65
C GLU A 103 8.50 16.56 -12.43
N ILE A 104 9.00 16.05 -11.30
CA ILE A 104 8.91 14.62 -10.93
C ILE A 104 7.54 14.32 -10.28
N GLY A 105 6.67 15.32 -10.08
CA GLY A 105 5.38 15.12 -9.42
C GLY A 105 5.49 14.88 -7.91
N LEU A 106 6.63 15.24 -7.31
CA LEU A 106 6.93 15.18 -5.87
C LEU A 106 6.48 16.47 -5.15
N SER A 107 5.52 17.21 -5.71
CA SER A 107 4.87 18.33 -5.00
C SER A 107 4.33 17.87 -3.65
N ASP A 108 3.98 18.80 -2.75
CA ASP A 108 3.24 18.52 -1.50
C ASP A 108 1.81 17.96 -1.76
N THR A 109 1.66 17.08 -2.74
CA THR A 109 0.61 16.09 -2.77
C THR A 109 0.83 15.23 -1.55
N LYS A 110 -0.06 15.39 -0.56
CA LYS A 110 -0.56 14.26 0.24
C LYS A 110 -0.41 12.99 -0.60
N PRO A 111 0.21 11.90 -0.08
CA PRO A 111 0.43 10.69 -0.85
C PRO A 111 -0.82 10.46 -1.67
N ARG A 112 -0.71 10.49 -3.01
CA ARG A 112 -1.84 10.11 -3.86
C ARG A 112 -2.23 8.75 -3.30
N PRO A 113 -3.40 8.59 -2.64
CA PRO A 113 -3.83 7.25 -2.35
C PRO A 113 -3.84 6.60 -3.72
N MET A 114 -3.10 5.51 -3.92
CA MET A 114 -3.57 4.54 -4.87
C MET A 114 -4.99 4.26 -4.39
N SER A 115 -5.98 4.86 -5.05
CA SER A 115 -7.37 4.78 -4.63
C SER A 115 -7.83 3.40 -5.06
N MET A 116 -7.32 2.39 -4.37
CA MET A 116 -7.93 1.08 -4.35
C MET A 116 -9.35 1.29 -3.82
N SER A 117 -10.30 0.69 -4.51
CA SER A 117 -11.65 0.47 -4.00
C SER A 117 -11.57 -0.19 -2.62
N LEU A 118 -12.65 -0.08 -1.83
CA LEU A 118 -12.75 -0.75 -0.55
C LEU A 118 -12.35 -2.23 -0.63
N LEU A 119 -12.88 -2.93 -1.64
CA LEU A 119 -12.69 -4.37 -1.79
C LEU A 119 -11.26 -4.75 -2.19
N GLU A 120 -10.59 -3.94 -3.01
CA GLU A 120 -9.17 -4.14 -3.35
C GLU A 120 -8.27 -4.03 -2.11
N LYS A 121 -8.61 -3.15 -1.15
CA LYS A 121 -7.88 -3.04 0.13
C LYS A 121 -8.09 -4.26 1.02
N CYS A 122 -9.23 -4.93 0.91
CA CYS A 122 -9.56 -6.09 1.75
C CYS A 122 -8.65 -7.29 1.50
N SER A 123 -7.99 -7.39 0.34
CA SER A 123 -6.99 -8.45 0.05
C SER A 123 -5.87 -8.56 1.10
N LEU A 124 -5.57 -7.48 1.83
CA LEU A 124 -4.63 -7.51 2.95
C LEU A 124 -5.10 -8.36 4.14
N LEU A 125 -6.37 -8.75 4.17
CA LEU A 125 -7.03 -9.45 5.26
C LEU A 125 -7.32 -10.91 4.90
N ASP A 126 -6.94 -11.39 3.71
CA ASP A 126 -7.25 -12.74 3.21
C ASP A 126 -6.75 -13.82 4.20
N ASP A 127 -5.52 -13.63 4.70
CA ASP A 127 -4.84 -14.53 5.64
C ASP A 127 -4.92 -14.06 7.12
N MET A 128 -5.74 -13.06 7.43
CA MET A 128 -5.89 -12.58 8.81
C MET A 128 -6.48 -13.69 9.70
N PRO A 129 -5.88 -14.00 10.87
CA PRO A 129 -6.32 -15.10 11.74
C PRO A 129 -7.57 -14.75 12.58
N LEU A 130 -8.42 -13.87 12.07
CA LEU A 130 -9.70 -13.49 12.66
C LEU A 130 -10.74 -13.47 11.55
N ALA A 131 -11.92 -14.00 11.81
CA ALA A 131 -13.02 -13.99 10.86
C ALA A 131 -13.44 -12.55 10.56
N PHE A 132 -13.44 -12.20 9.27
CA PHE A 132 -13.79 -10.86 8.81
C PHE A 132 -14.60 -10.90 7.53
N CYS A 133 -15.66 -10.11 7.50
CA CYS A 133 -16.44 -9.87 6.30
C CYS A 133 -16.83 -8.39 6.16
N VAL A 134 -17.15 -8.02 4.92
CA VAL A 134 -17.80 -6.75 4.59
C VAL A 134 -19.13 -7.06 3.94
N ILE A 135 -20.20 -6.55 4.53
CA ILE A 135 -21.56 -6.70 4.02
C ILE A 135 -22.09 -5.34 3.55
N GLU A 136 -22.69 -5.32 2.36
CA GLU A 136 -23.36 -4.15 1.80
C GLU A 136 -24.84 -4.19 2.15
N LEU A 137 -25.35 -3.10 2.72
CA LEU A 137 -26.77 -2.90 2.95
C LEU A 137 -27.49 -2.66 1.62
N VAL A 138 -28.41 -3.55 1.26
CA VAL A 138 -29.26 -3.39 0.08
C VAL A 138 -30.73 -3.38 0.48
N PHE A 139 -31.53 -2.65 -0.30
CA PHE A 139 -32.98 -2.60 -0.14
C PHE A 139 -33.60 -3.53 -1.18
N ASN A 140 -34.42 -4.47 -0.76
CA ASN A 140 -35.11 -5.37 -1.70
C ASN A 140 -36.04 -4.57 -2.62
N GLU A 141 -36.11 -4.98 -3.90
CA GLU A 141 -36.88 -4.32 -4.97
C GLU A 141 -38.39 -4.21 -4.64
N ASP A 142 -38.90 -5.08 -3.77
CA ASP A 142 -40.29 -5.07 -3.31
C ASP A 142 -40.58 -4.10 -2.15
N GLY A 143 -39.58 -3.33 -1.66
CA GLY A 143 -39.78 -2.28 -0.64
C GLY A 143 -40.10 -2.75 0.78
N HIS A 144 -40.01 -4.06 1.06
CA HIS A 144 -40.45 -4.65 2.34
C HIS A 144 -39.32 -5.12 3.28
N GLY A 145 -38.04 -5.01 2.91
CA GLY A 145 -36.96 -5.49 3.78
C GLY A 145 -35.56 -4.99 3.45
N VAL A 146 -34.77 -4.85 4.51
CA VAL A 146 -33.32 -4.72 4.48
C VAL A 146 -32.71 -6.11 4.27
N ASP A 147 -31.80 -6.21 3.30
CA ASP A 147 -30.94 -7.38 3.08
C ASP A 147 -29.47 -6.95 3.05
N PHE A 148 -28.56 -7.92 3.15
CA PHE A 148 -27.13 -7.70 3.12
C PHE A 148 -26.47 -8.62 2.10
N ILE A 149 -25.61 -8.05 1.27
CA ILE A 149 -24.79 -8.81 0.32
C ILE A 149 -23.37 -8.91 0.85
N PHE A 150 -22.81 -10.12 0.94
CA PHE A 150 -21.40 -10.30 1.27
C PHE A 150 -20.53 -9.82 0.11
N ARG A 151 -19.77 -8.74 0.32
CA ARG A 151 -18.84 -8.19 -0.68
C ARG A 151 -17.39 -8.62 -0.47
N TYR A 152 -17.08 -9.07 0.74
CA TYR A 152 -15.79 -9.65 1.09
C TYR A 152 -15.97 -10.60 2.27
N CYS A 153 -15.29 -11.75 2.23
CA CYS A 153 -15.10 -12.66 3.36
C CYS A 153 -13.67 -13.19 3.28
N ASN A 154 -12.95 -13.23 4.41
CA ASN A 154 -11.64 -13.88 4.45
C ASN A 154 -11.76 -15.39 4.75
N ALA A 155 -10.62 -16.10 4.70
CA ALA A 155 -10.60 -17.54 4.92
C ALA A 155 -11.13 -17.94 6.31
N GLU A 156 -10.85 -17.15 7.34
CA GLU A 156 -11.29 -17.44 8.71
C GLU A 156 -12.80 -17.30 8.88
N MET A 157 -13.47 -16.51 8.04
CA MET A 157 -14.94 -16.44 8.01
C MET A 157 -15.55 -17.79 7.61
N ALA A 158 -14.94 -18.51 6.67
CA ALA A 158 -15.42 -19.85 6.30
C ALA A 158 -15.22 -20.87 7.43
N ASN A 159 -14.16 -20.71 8.22
CA ASN A 159 -13.90 -21.56 9.38
C ASN A 159 -14.92 -21.33 10.50
N ILE A 160 -15.29 -20.08 10.79
CA ILE A 160 -16.22 -19.76 11.87
C ILE A 160 -17.66 -20.14 11.51
N GLU A 161 -18.10 -19.82 10.29
CA GLU A 161 -19.48 -20.06 9.83
C GLU A 161 -19.71 -21.45 9.26
N GLY A 162 -18.64 -22.18 8.91
CA GLY A 162 -18.73 -23.49 8.27
C GLY A 162 -19.24 -23.46 6.83
N VAL A 163 -19.25 -22.29 6.19
CA VAL A 163 -19.69 -22.07 4.80
C VAL A 163 -18.49 -21.61 3.96
N PRO A 164 -18.22 -22.21 2.78
CA PRO A 164 -17.13 -21.75 1.90
C PRO A 164 -17.29 -20.28 1.47
N VAL A 165 -16.17 -19.56 1.32
CA VAL A 165 -16.17 -18.13 0.91
C VAL A 165 -16.90 -17.93 -0.43
N GLU A 166 -16.72 -18.85 -1.37
CA GLU A 166 -17.33 -18.83 -2.70
C GLU A 166 -18.87 -18.97 -2.65
N GLU A 167 -19.38 -19.56 -1.57
CA GLU A 167 -20.81 -19.69 -1.31
C GLU A 167 -21.40 -18.52 -0.54
N MET A 168 -20.55 -17.65 0.02
CA MET A 168 -20.94 -16.40 0.68
C MET A 168 -20.89 -15.20 -0.27
N LEU A 169 -19.81 -15.04 -1.02
CA LEU A 169 -19.55 -13.86 -1.84
C LEU A 169 -20.67 -13.57 -2.84
N ASP A 170 -21.02 -12.28 -2.94
CA ASP A 170 -22.06 -11.69 -3.77
C ASP A 170 -23.46 -12.31 -3.60
N ARG A 171 -23.69 -12.98 -2.46
CA ARG A 171 -24.99 -13.56 -2.11
C ARG A 171 -25.62 -12.84 -0.94
N SER A 172 -26.94 -12.91 -0.92
CA SER A 172 -27.80 -12.42 0.15
C SER A 172 -27.54 -13.16 1.45
N PHE A 173 -27.49 -12.43 2.56
CA PHE A 173 -27.41 -12.98 3.90
C PHE A 173 -28.50 -14.03 4.13
N TYR A 174 -29.74 -13.76 3.73
CA TYR A 174 -30.83 -14.73 3.89
C TYR A 174 -30.70 -15.96 2.98
N LYS A 175 -29.94 -15.89 1.89
CA LYS A 175 -29.67 -17.06 1.03
C LYS A 175 -28.56 -17.93 1.59
N VAL A 176 -27.51 -17.29 2.13
CA VAL A 176 -26.37 -17.97 2.76
C VAL A 176 -26.80 -18.60 4.09
N PHE A 177 -27.54 -17.83 4.89
CA PHE A 177 -28.00 -18.19 6.22
C PHE A 177 -29.53 -18.06 6.33
N PRO A 178 -30.32 -19.02 5.80
CA PRO A 178 -31.79 -18.95 5.83
C PRO A 178 -32.39 -18.87 7.23
N ASN A 179 -31.70 -19.49 8.20
CA ASN A 179 -32.03 -19.46 9.62
C ASN A 179 -31.08 -18.55 10.42
N GLY A 180 -30.29 -17.72 9.73
CA GLY A 180 -29.26 -16.89 10.33
C GLY A 180 -29.81 -15.93 11.36
N ASP A 181 -28.95 -15.48 12.26
CA ASP A 181 -29.37 -14.74 13.44
C ASP A 181 -29.81 -13.30 13.11
N LYS A 182 -31.12 -13.15 12.88
CA LYS A 182 -31.74 -11.89 12.48
C LYS A 182 -31.60 -10.78 13.54
N LYS A 183 -31.23 -11.13 14.78
CA LYS A 183 -31.08 -10.16 15.87
C LYS A 183 -29.97 -9.14 15.61
N TRP A 184 -28.95 -9.50 14.82
CA TRP A 184 -27.84 -8.61 14.51
C TRP A 184 -28.08 -7.68 13.32
N LEU A 185 -29.06 -7.99 12.47
CA LEU A 185 -29.32 -7.25 11.23
C LEU A 185 -29.66 -5.77 11.47
N VAL A 186 -30.37 -5.47 12.56
CA VAL A 186 -30.69 -4.08 12.94
C VAL A 186 -29.42 -3.31 13.28
N SER A 187 -28.50 -3.92 14.03
CA SER A 187 -27.21 -3.31 14.37
C SER A 187 -26.34 -3.12 13.14
N TYR A 188 -26.29 -4.09 12.22
CA TYR A 188 -25.55 -3.94 10.95
C TYR A 188 -26.12 -2.83 10.09
N ALA A 189 -27.46 -2.69 10.03
CA ALA A 189 -28.11 -1.63 9.28
C ALA A 189 -27.80 -0.24 9.88
N ASP A 190 -27.84 -0.12 11.22
CA ASP A 190 -27.46 1.12 11.92
C ASP A 190 -26.00 1.51 11.60
N VAL A 191 -25.06 0.56 11.65
CA VAL A 191 -23.66 0.81 11.26
C VAL A 191 -23.56 1.27 9.82
N ALA A 192 -24.19 0.53 8.89
CA ALA A 192 -24.10 0.80 7.46
C ALA A 192 -24.72 2.15 7.06
N LEU A 193 -25.78 2.60 7.75
CA LEU A 193 -26.45 3.88 7.49
C LEU A 193 -25.81 5.05 8.23
N ASN A 194 -25.52 4.88 9.51
CA ASN A 194 -25.20 5.99 10.41
C ASN A 194 -23.71 6.12 10.75
N GLY A 195 -22.87 5.15 10.35
CA GLY A 195 -21.44 5.18 10.63
C GLY A 195 -21.08 4.95 12.09
N THR A 196 -22.01 4.39 12.87
CA THR A 196 -21.79 4.03 14.27
C THR A 196 -20.84 2.84 14.39
N LYS A 197 -20.39 2.57 15.62
CA LYS A 197 -19.65 1.34 15.95
C LYS A 197 -20.46 0.56 16.96
N HIS A 198 -20.58 -0.74 16.75
CA HIS A 198 -21.28 -1.64 17.66
C HIS A 198 -20.37 -2.80 18.04
N THR A 199 -20.57 -3.33 19.23
CA THR A 199 -19.99 -4.61 19.65
C THR A 199 -21.14 -5.46 20.15
N LEU A 200 -21.40 -6.54 19.44
CA LEU A 200 -22.47 -7.48 19.75
C LEU A 200 -21.83 -8.67 20.46
N HIS A 201 -22.49 -9.19 21.48
CA HIS A 201 -22.03 -10.38 22.18
C HIS A 201 -23.24 -11.24 22.50
N ASP A 202 -23.37 -12.38 21.82
CA ASP A 202 -24.51 -13.27 21.99
C ASP A 202 -24.20 -14.68 21.45
N TYR A 203 -25.01 -15.65 21.85
CA TYR A 203 -24.96 -17.01 21.34
C TYR A 203 -25.52 -17.07 19.91
N SER A 204 -24.79 -17.72 19.00
CA SER A 204 -25.22 -18.02 17.64
C SER A 204 -25.67 -19.48 17.56
N PRO A 205 -26.97 -19.76 17.36
CA PRO A 205 -27.45 -21.12 17.15
C PRO A 205 -26.94 -21.76 15.86
N GLU A 206 -26.55 -20.93 14.88
CA GLU A 206 -26.08 -21.38 13.57
C GLU A 206 -24.72 -22.08 13.63
N VAL A 207 -23.81 -21.55 14.46
CA VAL A 207 -22.46 -22.09 14.64
C VAL A 207 -22.26 -22.74 16.02
N ASP A 208 -23.31 -22.79 16.84
CA ASP A 208 -23.33 -23.33 18.22
C ASP A 208 -22.22 -22.74 19.12
N LYS A 209 -22.02 -21.42 19.07
CA LYS A 209 -20.98 -20.71 19.83
C LYS A 209 -21.42 -19.34 20.29
N TYR A 210 -20.84 -18.85 21.37
CA TYR A 210 -20.94 -17.42 21.73
C TYR A 210 -20.03 -16.61 20.81
N LEU A 211 -20.61 -15.67 20.08
CA LEU A 211 -19.87 -14.77 19.18
C LEU A 211 -19.76 -13.38 19.79
N THR A 212 -18.55 -12.82 19.74
CA THR A 212 -18.34 -11.38 19.83
C THR A 212 -18.16 -10.84 18.42
N ILE A 213 -18.97 -9.85 18.04
CA ILE A 213 -18.94 -9.24 16.71
C ILE A 213 -18.71 -7.74 16.82
N HIS A 214 -17.54 -7.30 16.35
CA HIS A 214 -17.22 -5.88 16.27
C HIS A 214 -17.60 -5.33 14.90
N CYS A 215 -18.46 -4.31 14.89
CA CYS A 215 -19.02 -3.75 13.68
C CYS A 215 -18.62 -2.27 13.53
N TYR A 216 -18.20 -1.89 12.34
CA TYR A 216 -17.92 -0.49 11.98
C TYR A 216 -18.18 -0.24 10.49
N GLN A 217 -18.38 1.02 10.12
CA GLN A 217 -18.64 1.41 8.74
C GLN A 217 -17.32 1.70 8.01
N PRO A 218 -16.89 0.87 7.04
CA PRO A 218 -15.70 1.17 6.25
C PRO A 218 -15.98 2.23 5.18
N GLU A 219 -17.16 2.21 4.56
CA GLU A 219 -17.69 3.19 3.62
C GLU A 219 -19.23 3.29 3.81
N PRO A 220 -19.86 4.43 3.46
CA PRO A 220 -21.32 4.57 3.54
C PRO A 220 -22.06 3.44 2.81
N GLY A 221 -23.05 2.83 3.47
CA GLY A 221 -23.78 1.67 2.95
C GLY A 221 -23.17 0.31 3.28
N TYR A 222 -22.00 0.26 3.92
CA TYR A 222 -21.31 -0.98 4.28
C TYR A 222 -21.16 -1.16 5.79
N CYS A 223 -21.17 -2.41 6.23
CA CYS A 223 -20.80 -2.81 7.58
C CYS A 223 -19.65 -3.82 7.49
N ALA A 224 -18.52 -3.50 8.12
CA ALA A 224 -17.43 -4.43 8.33
C ALA A 224 -17.63 -5.13 9.68
N CYS A 225 -17.48 -6.45 9.70
CA CYS A 225 -17.67 -7.29 10.88
C CYS A 225 -16.41 -8.09 11.16
N VAL A 226 -15.88 -8.00 12.38
CA VAL A 226 -14.86 -8.91 12.91
C VAL A 226 -15.56 -9.85 13.89
N LEU A 227 -15.51 -11.15 13.63
CA LEU A 227 -16.16 -12.17 14.45
C LEU A 227 -15.11 -12.94 15.25
N GLN A 228 -15.42 -13.18 16.52
CA GLN A 228 -14.62 -14.02 17.41
C GLN A 228 -15.55 -15.00 18.10
N ALA A 229 -15.25 -16.29 17.94
CA ALA A 229 -15.88 -17.33 18.74
C ALA A 229 -15.21 -17.38 20.11
N ASN A 230 -16.02 -17.29 21.16
CA ASN A 230 -15.57 -17.52 22.52
C ASN A 230 -15.96 -18.95 22.93
N GLU A 231 -15.05 -19.62 23.64
CA GLU A 231 -15.44 -20.82 24.39
C GLU A 231 -16.33 -20.40 25.57
N PRO A 232 -17.32 -21.25 25.94
CA PRO A 232 -18.23 -20.98 27.04
C PRO A 232 -17.54 -20.88 28.41
#